data_AF-A0A0F9AN18-F1
#
_entry.id   AF-A0A0F9AN18-F1
#
_cell.length_a   1.000
_cell.length_b   1.000
_cell.length_c   1.000
_cell.angle_alpha   90.00
_cell.angle_beta   90.00
_cell.angle_gamma   90.00
#
_symmetry.space_group_name_H-M   'P 1'
#
loop_
_entity.id
_entity.type
_entity.pdbx_description
1 polymer ?
#
loop_
_entity_poly.entity_id
_entity_poly.type
_entity_poly.pdbx_seq_one_letter_code
_entity_poly.pdbx_strand_id
1 'polypeptide(L)'
;MADKSLFSRLKKLFSANLIIRKVDGKTRVIDINKLQAYGARGQLATNYAVDRFTRMVSAGGTYGSVEGQRSTYQMARRQLFSDYEMMSTDAIISAALDIFSDECIGPDTVIPLLNGEKYTVQELYNNGSKDFWVYSLDDSLSEFVPAKCAGVKYNGKKDMYRIILEDNTTIEATGNHLWVFPNGSLISTNDLKVGDGIKVFRTKLSDYKQITGYEMICEKGKWQFIHRMVANRYHKLSKQKSEVSGSGVIHHASFDKLNNSPDDLVWMNSNDHLRLHAKFNKEIWKDAAKA
;
A
#
# COMPACT_ATOMS: atom_id res chain seq x y z
N MET A 1 -40.54 27.12 22.67
CA MET A 1 -39.71 27.99 23.54
C MET A 1 -38.27 27.54 23.41
N ALA A 2 -37.33 28.45 23.12
CA ALA A 2 -35.93 28.08 22.91
C ALA A 2 -35.27 27.61 24.22
N ASP A 3 -34.60 26.45 24.20
CA ASP A 3 -33.86 25.91 25.33
C ASP A 3 -32.72 26.87 25.73
N LYS A 4 -32.77 27.36 26.97
CA LYS A 4 -31.81 28.31 27.55
C LYS A 4 -30.65 27.61 28.28
N SER A 5 -30.56 26.29 28.25
CA SER A 5 -29.49 25.53 28.90
C SER A 5 -28.09 25.98 28.44
N LEU A 6 -27.13 25.93 29.36
CA LEU A 6 -25.74 26.31 29.09
C LEU A 6 -25.16 25.50 27.93
N PHE A 7 -25.49 24.20 27.86
CA PHE A 7 -25.01 23.29 26.84
C PHE A 7 -25.60 23.59 25.45
N SER A 8 -26.89 23.95 25.37
CA SER A 8 -27.53 24.47 24.15
C SER A 8 -26.82 25.72 23.62
N ARG A 9 -26.47 26.64 24.52
CA ARG A 9 -25.76 27.89 24.19
C ARG A 9 -24.33 27.66 23.75
N LEU A 10 -23.61 26.75 24.41
CA LEU A 10 -22.25 26.37 24.03
C LEU A 10 -22.24 25.64 22.69
N LYS A 11 -23.16 24.70 22.46
CA LYS A 11 -23.30 24.01 21.17
C LYS A 11 -23.57 24.99 20.04
N LYS A 12 -24.41 26.01 20.26
CA LYS A 12 -24.64 27.09 19.29
C LYS A 12 -23.40 27.97 19.08
N LEU A 13 -22.68 28.29 20.15
CA LEU A 13 -21.44 29.08 20.12
C LEU A 13 -20.33 28.36 19.32
N PHE A 14 -20.17 27.05 19.47
CA PHE A 14 -19.17 26.25 18.76
C PHE A 14 -19.62 25.77 17.37
N SER A 15 -20.93 25.77 17.08
CA SER A 15 -21.43 25.44 15.74
C SER A 15 -21.16 26.53 14.69
N ALA A 16 -20.88 27.76 15.14
CA ALA A 16 -20.45 28.85 14.30
C ALA A 16 -18.99 29.16 14.63
N ASN A 17 -18.10 29.10 13.64
CA ASN A 17 -16.73 29.59 13.81
C ASN A 17 -16.78 31.09 14.11
N LEU A 18 -16.77 31.45 15.39
CA LEU A 18 -16.84 32.83 15.88
C LEU A 18 -15.60 33.11 16.70
N ILE A 19 -14.73 33.97 16.18
CA ILE A 19 -13.56 34.44 16.92
C ILE A 19 -13.98 35.66 17.74
N ILE A 20 -13.98 35.54 19.06
CA ILE A 20 -14.26 36.66 19.97
C ILE A 20 -12.91 37.23 20.43
N ARG A 21 -12.60 38.47 20.04
CA ARG A 21 -11.41 39.19 20.51
C ARG A 21 -11.82 40.40 21.34
N LYS A 22 -11.23 40.56 22.51
CA LYS A 22 -11.40 41.74 23.37
C LYS A 22 -10.36 42.78 22.96
N VAL A 23 -10.80 43.96 22.52
CA VAL A 23 -9.94 45.10 22.20
C VAL A 23 -10.52 46.31 22.95
N ASP A 24 -9.69 46.97 23.75
CA ASP A 24 -9.96 48.23 24.46
C ASP A 24 -11.37 48.39 25.06
N GLY A 25 -11.74 47.43 25.91
CA GLY A 25 -12.95 47.54 26.74
C GLY A 25 -14.29 47.36 26.01
N LYS A 26 -14.30 47.07 24.69
CA LYS A 26 -15.52 46.75 23.95
C LYS A 26 -15.41 45.36 23.32
N THR A 27 -16.44 44.52 23.51
CA THR A 27 -16.56 43.22 22.82
C THR A 27 -17.05 43.44 21.40
N ARG A 28 -16.21 43.08 20.42
CA ARG A 28 -16.58 43.09 19.01
C ARG A 28 -16.81 41.66 18.55
N VAL A 29 -18.05 41.34 18.18
CA VAL A 29 -18.40 40.04 17.60
C VAL A 29 -18.29 40.17 16.09
N ILE A 30 -17.41 39.37 15.49
CA ILE A 30 -17.18 39.35 14.04
C ILE A 30 -17.69 38.01 13.52
N ASP A 31 -18.74 38.07 12.71
CA ASP A 31 -19.30 36.91 12.00
C ASP A 31 -18.52 36.69 10.71
N ILE A 32 -17.82 35.56 10.62
CA ILE A 32 -16.93 35.20 9.52
C ILE A 32 -17.73 34.94 8.24
N ASN A 33 -18.96 34.41 8.35
CA ASN A 33 -19.85 34.19 7.21
C ASN A 33 -20.36 35.53 6.66
N LYS A 34 -20.58 36.51 7.55
CA LYS A 34 -20.95 37.87 7.14
C LYS A 34 -19.78 38.61 6.49
N LEU A 35 -18.54 38.32 6.88
CA LEU A 35 -17.32 38.85 6.25
C LEU A 35 -17.10 38.27 4.84
N GLN A 36 -17.49 37.00 4.61
CA GLN A 36 -17.54 36.41 3.28
C GLN A 36 -18.72 36.96 2.45
N ALA A 37 -19.88 37.19 3.05
CA ALA A 37 -21.08 37.68 2.35
C ALA A 37 -21.04 39.20 2.05
N TYR A 38 -20.39 40.02 2.89
CA TYR A 38 -20.22 41.47 2.69
C TYR A 38 -18.93 41.85 1.94
N GLY A 39 -18.23 40.89 1.33
CA GLY A 39 -17.12 41.12 0.40
C GLY A 39 -17.49 41.83 -0.91
N ALA A 40 -18.65 42.48 -0.99
CA ALA A 40 -19.17 43.15 -2.19
C ALA A 40 -18.98 44.68 -2.20
N ARG A 41 -18.05 45.23 -1.41
CA ARG A 41 -17.51 46.59 -1.61
C ARG A 41 -16.01 46.65 -1.32
N GLY A 42 -15.24 46.17 -2.30
CA GLY A 42 -13.90 46.67 -2.61
C GLY A 42 -12.83 46.45 -1.54
N GLN A 43 -12.25 45.24 -1.50
CA GLN A 43 -10.81 44.94 -1.34
C GLN A 43 -10.65 43.46 -0.97
N LEU A 44 -10.78 42.58 -1.97
CA LEU A 44 -10.50 41.14 -1.87
C LEU A 44 -9.10 40.77 -2.39
N ALA A 45 -8.25 41.75 -2.69
CA ALA A 45 -6.93 41.53 -3.28
C ALA A 45 -5.89 40.90 -2.32
N THR A 46 -6.21 40.68 -1.04
CA THR A 46 -5.22 40.25 -0.03
C THR A 46 -5.47 38.88 0.60
N ASN A 47 -6.47 38.11 0.15
CA ASN A 47 -6.66 36.72 0.62
C ASN A 47 -5.92 35.72 -0.29
N TYR A 48 -4.61 35.60 -0.10
CA TYR A 48 -3.72 34.70 -0.85
C TYR A 48 -4.04 33.20 -0.71
N ALA A 49 -4.84 32.81 0.30
CA ALA A 49 -5.21 31.42 0.56
C ALA A 49 -6.50 30.97 -0.16
N VAL A 50 -7.49 31.85 -0.31
CA VAL A 50 -8.81 31.51 -0.91
C VAL A 50 -8.74 31.50 -2.44
N ASP A 51 -7.92 32.38 -3.02
CA ASP A 51 -7.78 32.55 -4.46
C ASP A 51 -6.94 31.43 -5.12
N ARG A 52 -6.15 30.67 -4.34
CA ARG A 52 -5.38 29.52 -4.84
C ARG A 52 -6.24 28.28 -5.06
N PHE A 53 -7.11 27.94 -4.11
CA PHE A 53 -7.99 26.78 -4.21
C PHE A 53 -9.10 26.99 -5.24
N THR A 54 -9.69 28.19 -5.28
CA THR A 54 -10.83 28.49 -6.15
C THR A 54 -10.43 28.47 -7.63
N ARG A 55 -9.25 29.00 -7.99
CA ARG A 55 -8.74 28.96 -9.37
C ARG A 55 -8.30 27.57 -9.83
N MET A 56 -7.93 26.68 -8.90
CA MET A 56 -7.55 25.31 -9.23
C MET A 56 -8.78 24.42 -9.51
N VAL A 57 -9.90 24.67 -8.83
CA VAL A 57 -11.13 23.89 -9.00
C VAL A 57 -12.02 24.40 -10.14
N SER A 58 -11.88 25.67 -10.55
CA SER A 58 -12.75 26.30 -11.57
C SER A 58 -12.16 26.38 -12.99
N ALA A 59 -11.04 25.70 -13.28
CA ALA A 59 -10.49 25.61 -14.64
C ALA A 59 -11.28 24.62 -15.53
N GLY A 60 -12.58 24.84 -15.64
CA GLY A 60 -13.47 24.24 -16.63
C GLY A 60 -14.05 25.34 -17.51
N GLY A 61 -13.30 25.77 -18.53
CA GLY A 61 -13.85 26.60 -19.60
C GLY A 61 -12.86 27.53 -20.30
N THR A 62 -12.65 27.24 -21.59
CA THR A 62 -12.35 28.20 -22.67
C THR A 62 -10.87 28.48 -22.97
N TYR A 63 -10.39 27.83 -24.05
CA TYR A 63 -9.22 28.14 -24.89
C TYR A 63 -7.86 28.39 -24.21
N GLY A 64 -7.03 27.34 -24.12
CA GLY A 64 -5.60 27.51 -23.80
C GLY A 64 -4.84 26.19 -23.74
N SER A 65 -3.85 26.04 -24.64
CA SER A 65 -2.82 25.01 -24.78
C SER A 65 -2.86 23.76 -23.89
N VAL A 66 -2.79 22.58 -24.51
CA VAL A 66 -2.54 21.27 -23.87
C VAL A 66 -1.27 21.26 -22.99
N GLU A 67 -0.29 22.11 -23.29
CA GLU A 67 0.92 22.35 -22.47
C GLU A 67 0.61 22.87 -21.06
N GLY A 68 -0.38 23.77 -20.94
CA GLY A 68 -0.79 24.39 -19.68
C GLY A 68 -1.44 23.38 -18.74
N GLN A 69 -2.26 22.45 -19.27
CA GLN A 69 -2.91 21.41 -18.47
C GLN A 69 -1.89 20.41 -17.88
N ARG A 70 -0.86 20.05 -18.65
CA ARG A 70 0.25 19.21 -18.16
C ARG A 70 1.03 19.92 -17.07
N SER A 71 1.34 21.20 -17.24
CA SER A 71 2.05 21.99 -16.22
C SER A 71 1.25 22.11 -14.92
N THR A 72 -0.05 22.43 -15.01
CA THR A 72 -0.95 22.53 -13.84
C THR A 72 -1.06 21.19 -13.11
N TYR A 73 -1.15 20.07 -13.83
CA TYR A 73 -1.15 18.73 -13.21
C TYR A 73 0.17 18.44 -12.47
N GLN A 74 1.32 18.76 -13.07
CA GLN A 74 2.62 18.58 -12.41
C GLN A 74 2.76 19.48 -11.17
N MET A 75 2.26 20.72 -11.22
CA MET A 75 2.23 21.64 -10.08
C MET A 75 1.31 21.12 -8.96
N ALA A 76 0.09 20.71 -9.28
CA ALA A 76 -0.86 20.15 -8.31
C ALA A 76 -0.30 18.88 -7.64
N ARG A 77 0.34 18.00 -8.42
CA ARG A 77 1.01 16.81 -7.90
C ARG A 77 2.13 17.16 -6.92
N ARG A 78 2.99 18.14 -7.23
CA ARG A 78 4.04 18.60 -6.30
C ARG A 78 3.47 19.21 -5.03
N GLN A 79 2.38 19.97 -5.14
CA GLN A 79 1.72 20.55 -3.98
C GLN A 79 1.13 19.48 -3.07
N LEU A 80 0.48 18.45 -3.63
CA LEU A 80 -0.01 17.30 -2.85
C LEU A 80 1.13 16.58 -2.10
N PHE A 81 2.29 16.39 -2.75
CA PHE A 81 3.45 15.81 -2.06
C PHE A 81 3.96 16.70 -0.93
N SER A 82 4.06 18.02 -1.15
CA SER A 82 4.48 18.97 -0.13
C SER A 82 3.50 19.00 1.05
N ASP A 83 2.20 18.98 0.79
CA ASP A 83 1.17 18.98 1.83
C ASP A 83 1.26 17.69 2.67
N TYR A 84 1.54 16.55 2.04
CA TYR A 84 1.73 15.27 2.74
C TYR A 84 2.98 15.26 3.63
N GLU A 85 4.10 15.80 3.15
CA GLU A 85 5.30 15.96 3.99
C GLU A 85 5.03 16.91 5.16
N MET A 86 4.31 18.02 4.93
CA MET A 86 3.94 18.95 5.99
C MET A 86 3.06 18.28 7.06
N MET A 87 2.15 17.39 6.68
CA MET A 87 1.33 16.60 7.62
C MET A 87 2.17 15.71 8.54
N SER A 88 3.27 15.14 8.03
CA SER A 88 4.19 14.33 8.84
C SER A 88 5.06 15.19 9.77
N THR A 89 5.29 16.46 9.45
CA THR A 89 6.08 17.35 10.31
C THR A 89 5.28 17.99 11.44
N ASP A 90 3.95 18.08 11.30
CA ASP A 90 3.09 18.63 12.35
C ASP A 90 2.91 17.61 13.47
N ALA A 91 3.22 18.00 14.70
CA ALA A 91 3.21 17.08 15.84
C ALA A 91 1.82 16.51 16.17
N ILE A 92 0.73 17.24 15.88
CA ILE A 92 -0.64 16.81 16.17
C ILE A 92 -1.13 15.91 15.04
N ILE A 93 -0.93 16.33 13.78
CA ILE A 93 -1.36 15.56 12.61
C ILE A 93 -0.55 14.27 12.49
N SER A 94 0.76 14.31 12.71
CA SER A 94 1.61 13.12 12.73
C SER A 94 1.20 12.16 13.84
N ALA A 95 0.97 12.65 15.07
CA ALA A 95 0.53 11.78 16.15
C ALA A 95 -0.86 11.19 15.87
N ALA A 96 -1.78 11.96 15.28
CA ALA A 96 -3.07 11.46 14.86
C ALA A 96 -2.93 10.39 13.76
N LEU A 97 -2.08 10.62 12.75
CA LEU A 97 -1.80 9.66 11.69
C LEU A 97 -1.15 8.39 12.20
N ASP A 98 -0.24 8.48 13.18
CA ASP A 98 0.35 7.31 13.84
C ASP A 98 -0.72 6.50 14.60
N ILE A 99 -1.63 7.17 15.32
CA ILE A 99 -2.77 6.54 15.99
C ILE A 99 -3.73 5.90 14.96
N PHE A 100 -3.96 6.55 13.82
CA PHE A 100 -4.79 5.98 12.75
C PHE A 100 -4.07 4.82 12.03
N SER A 101 -2.75 4.88 11.92
CA SER A 101 -1.89 3.84 11.31
C SER A 101 -1.54 2.72 12.29
N ASP A 102 -2.30 2.54 13.36
CA ASP A 102 -2.11 1.48 14.36
C ASP A 102 -2.52 0.08 13.87
N GLU A 103 -2.71 -0.10 12.57
CA GLU A 103 -3.02 -1.40 11.96
C GLU A 103 -1.85 -2.37 12.20
N CYS A 104 -2.02 -3.29 13.15
CA CYS A 104 -0.99 -4.25 13.52
C CYS A 104 -1.54 -5.66 13.40
N ILE A 105 -0.62 -6.59 13.12
CA ILE A 105 -0.87 -8.02 13.12
C ILE A 105 0.01 -8.68 14.19
N GLY A 106 -0.44 -9.82 14.70
CA GLY A 106 0.18 -10.51 15.81
C GLY A 106 1.59 -11.02 15.48
N PRO A 107 2.48 -11.08 16.49
CA PRO A 107 3.89 -11.47 16.32
C PRO A 107 4.07 -12.86 15.72
N ASP A 108 3.18 -13.80 16.06
CA ASP A 108 3.25 -15.20 15.64
C ASP A 108 2.71 -15.43 14.21
N THR A 109 2.21 -14.38 13.56
CA THR A 109 1.66 -14.50 12.20
C THR A 109 2.78 -14.80 11.22
N VAL A 110 2.62 -15.88 10.46
CA VAL A 110 3.61 -16.32 9.46
C VAL A 110 3.42 -15.57 8.15
N ILE A 111 4.48 -14.94 7.67
CA ILE A 111 4.57 -14.25 6.39
C ILE A 111 5.38 -15.12 5.41
N PRO A 112 4.76 -15.66 4.34
CA PRO A 112 5.50 -16.30 3.25
C PRO A 112 6.23 -15.24 2.41
N LEU A 113 7.53 -15.42 2.22
CA LEU A 113 8.37 -14.55 1.42
C LEU A 113 8.49 -15.09 0.00
N LEU A 114 8.79 -14.19 -0.95
CA LEU A 114 8.99 -14.59 -2.35
C LEU A 114 10.26 -15.41 -2.55
N ASN A 115 11.22 -15.40 -1.61
CA ASN A 115 12.41 -16.25 -1.66
C ASN A 115 12.13 -17.72 -1.30
N GLY A 116 10.88 -18.08 -0.97
CA GLY A 116 10.48 -19.44 -0.59
C GLY A 116 10.53 -19.70 0.92
N GLU A 117 11.11 -18.78 1.69
CA GLU A 117 11.17 -18.88 3.15
C GLU A 117 9.85 -18.40 3.79
N LYS A 118 9.64 -18.82 5.04
CA LYS A 118 8.50 -18.41 5.86
C LYS A 118 9.03 -17.98 7.21
N TYR A 119 8.63 -16.80 7.65
CA TYR A 119 9.01 -16.26 8.95
C TYR A 119 7.78 -15.73 9.67
N THR A 120 7.78 -15.80 10.99
CA THR A 120 6.83 -15.01 11.78
C THR A 120 7.18 -13.53 11.71
N VAL A 121 6.20 -12.65 11.95
CA VAL A 121 6.45 -11.20 12.09
C VAL A 121 7.49 -10.93 13.17
N GLN A 122 7.47 -11.69 14.26
CA GLN A 122 8.45 -11.58 15.34
C GLN A 122 9.86 -11.98 14.89
N GLU A 123 10.02 -13.05 14.12
CA GLU A 123 11.33 -13.46 13.59
C GLU A 123 11.88 -12.39 12.65
N LEU A 124 11.06 -11.85 11.74
CA LEU A 124 11.47 -10.77 10.84
C LEU A 124 11.91 -9.51 11.62
N TYR A 125 11.21 -9.18 12.70
CA TYR A 125 11.59 -8.07 13.57
C TYR A 125 12.90 -8.32 14.31
N ASN A 126 13.02 -9.48 14.97
CA ASN A 126 14.19 -9.84 15.78
C ASN A 126 15.45 -9.96 14.93
N ASN A 127 15.33 -10.48 13.71
CA ASN A 127 16.43 -10.58 12.76
C ASN A 127 16.83 -9.21 12.17
N GLY A 128 16.03 -8.16 12.41
CA GLY A 128 16.23 -6.86 11.79
C GLY A 128 16.12 -6.91 10.26
N SER A 129 15.28 -7.80 9.73
CA SER A 129 15.11 -8.02 8.30
C SER A 129 14.64 -6.75 7.61
N LYS A 130 15.31 -6.38 6.52
CA LYS A 130 15.00 -5.21 5.70
C LYS A 130 14.97 -5.59 4.23
N ASP A 131 14.24 -4.80 3.46
CA ASP A 131 14.27 -4.85 1.99
C ASP A 131 13.96 -6.24 1.40
N PHE A 132 13.05 -6.99 2.02
CA PHE A 132 12.66 -8.33 1.60
C PHE A 132 11.38 -8.32 0.73
N TRP A 133 11.19 -9.37 -0.05
CA TRP A 133 10.10 -9.47 -1.02
C TRP A 133 8.91 -10.28 -0.48
N VAL A 134 7.72 -9.71 -0.58
CA VAL A 134 6.45 -10.33 -0.12
C VAL A 134 5.42 -10.39 -1.25
N TYR A 135 4.41 -11.23 -1.05
CA TYR A 135 3.18 -11.22 -1.84
C TYR A 135 2.30 -10.07 -1.36
N SER A 136 2.01 -9.12 -2.25
CA SER A 136 1.06 -8.03 -2.02
C SER A 136 -0.10 -8.15 -2.99
N LEU A 137 -1.12 -7.31 -2.82
CA LEU A 137 -2.13 -7.09 -3.84
C LEU A 137 -1.82 -5.83 -4.64
N ASP A 138 -2.33 -5.80 -5.87
CA ASP A 138 -2.31 -4.62 -6.73
C ASP A 138 -3.24 -3.51 -6.19
N ASP A 139 -3.19 -2.33 -6.81
CA ASP A 139 -4.02 -1.19 -6.40
C ASP A 139 -5.53 -1.48 -6.46
N SER A 140 -5.96 -2.47 -7.26
CA SER A 140 -7.35 -2.92 -7.33
C SER A 140 -7.74 -3.97 -6.29
N LEU A 141 -6.79 -4.41 -5.44
CA LEU A 141 -6.96 -5.44 -4.43
C LEU A 141 -7.43 -6.80 -5.00
N SER A 142 -7.18 -7.04 -6.28
CA SER A 142 -7.72 -8.18 -7.02
C SER A 142 -6.66 -9.25 -7.25
N GLU A 143 -5.45 -8.85 -7.61
CA GLU A 143 -4.40 -9.72 -8.12
C GLU A 143 -3.13 -9.62 -7.28
N PHE A 144 -2.36 -10.70 -7.18
CA PHE A 144 -1.13 -10.68 -6.40
C PHE A 144 0.02 -10.04 -7.20
N VAL A 145 0.80 -9.20 -6.55
CA VAL A 145 1.98 -8.54 -7.12
C VAL A 145 3.16 -8.72 -6.17
N PRO A 146 4.40 -8.78 -6.69
CA PRO A 146 5.57 -8.69 -5.83
C PRO A 146 5.69 -7.28 -5.24
N ALA A 147 5.87 -7.18 -3.93
CA ALA A 147 6.15 -5.90 -3.27
C ALA A 147 7.39 -6.03 -2.38
N LYS A 148 8.13 -4.92 -2.27
CA LYS A 148 9.32 -4.84 -1.42
C LYS A 148 8.93 -4.24 -0.08
N CYS A 149 9.09 -5.01 0.98
CA CYS A 149 8.84 -4.57 2.34
C CYS A 149 10.13 -3.95 2.92
N ALA A 150 10.03 -2.71 3.43
CA ALA A 150 11.18 -2.01 4.00
C ALA A 150 11.66 -2.63 5.32
N GLY A 151 10.75 -3.25 6.09
CA GLY A 151 11.07 -3.91 7.35
C GLY A 151 9.84 -4.06 8.24
N VAL A 152 10.04 -4.67 9.41
CA VAL A 152 9.02 -4.83 10.43
C VAL A 152 9.23 -3.81 11.55
N LYS A 153 8.14 -3.19 12.02
CA LYS A 153 8.17 -2.21 13.12
C LYS A 153 7.33 -2.73 14.27
N TYR A 154 7.91 -2.75 15.47
CA TYR A 154 7.15 -2.95 16.70
C TYR A 154 6.43 -1.65 17.06
N ASN A 155 5.10 -1.70 17.15
CA ASN A 155 4.25 -0.54 17.39
C ASN A 155 3.65 -0.50 18.81
N GLY A 156 4.36 -1.08 19.78
CA GLY A 156 3.91 -1.14 21.18
C GLY A 156 2.95 -2.29 21.47
N LYS A 157 2.51 -2.37 22.74
CA LYS A 157 1.48 -3.33 23.18
C LYS A 157 0.11 -2.73 22.92
N LYS A 158 -0.78 -3.51 22.31
CA LYS A 158 -2.14 -3.09 21.94
C LYS A 158 -3.14 -4.20 22.23
N ASP A 159 -4.40 -3.82 22.38
CA ASP A 159 -5.49 -4.78 22.42
C ASP A 159 -5.68 -5.40 21.04
N MET A 160 -5.73 -6.73 20.99
CA MET A 160 -5.87 -7.50 19.76
C MET A 160 -7.09 -8.40 19.83
N TYR A 161 -7.70 -8.62 18.67
CA TYR A 161 -8.71 -9.64 18.45
C TYR A 161 -8.04 -10.91 17.97
N ARG A 162 -8.56 -12.06 18.43
CA ARG A 162 -8.20 -13.36 17.90
C ARG A 162 -9.26 -13.81 16.90
N ILE A 163 -8.87 -13.88 15.64
CA ILE A 163 -9.68 -14.39 14.54
C ILE A 163 -9.37 -15.88 14.41
N ILE A 164 -10.40 -16.71 14.40
CA ILE A 164 -10.28 -18.16 14.23
C ILE A 164 -10.87 -18.51 12.86
N LEU A 165 -10.05 -19.08 11.98
CA LEU A 165 -10.47 -19.50 10.65
C LEU A 165 -11.09 -20.91 10.68
N GLU A 166 -11.69 -21.32 9.57
CA GLU A 166 -12.40 -22.60 9.43
C GLU A 166 -11.50 -23.82 9.70
N ASP A 167 -10.20 -23.70 9.41
CA ASP A 167 -9.20 -24.75 9.66
C ASP A 167 -8.61 -24.72 11.08
N ASN A 168 -9.20 -23.95 11.99
CA ASN A 168 -8.73 -23.66 13.35
C ASN A 168 -7.42 -22.88 13.43
N THR A 169 -6.89 -22.38 12.31
CA THR A 169 -5.78 -21.44 12.37
C THR A 169 -6.24 -20.13 13.00
N THR A 170 -5.35 -19.52 13.76
CA THR A 170 -5.65 -18.28 14.49
C THR A 170 -4.78 -17.16 13.98
N ILE A 171 -5.37 -15.99 13.79
CA ILE A 171 -4.66 -14.77 13.45
C ILE A 171 -5.04 -13.71 14.49
N GLU A 172 -4.04 -13.02 15.02
CA GLU A 172 -4.26 -11.93 15.96
C GLU A 172 -4.04 -10.59 15.25
N ALA A 173 -4.92 -9.62 15.46
CA ALA A 173 -4.81 -8.31 14.82
C ALA A 173 -5.50 -7.22 15.64
N THR A 174 -5.10 -5.96 15.44
CA THR A 174 -5.79 -4.81 16.03
C THR A 174 -7.17 -4.60 15.41
N GLY A 175 -8.06 -3.94 16.13
CA GLY A 175 -9.44 -3.69 15.69
C GLY A 175 -9.57 -2.95 14.36
N ASN A 176 -8.61 -2.08 14.03
CA ASN A 176 -8.58 -1.33 12.77
C ASN A 176 -7.83 -2.04 11.64
N HIS A 177 -7.18 -3.19 11.87
CA HIS A 177 -6.46 -3.92 10.82
C HIS A 177 -7.42 -4.28 9.67
N LEU A 178 -7.00 -3.97 8.44
CA LEU A 178 -7.84 -4.13 7.26
C LEU A 178 -7.66 -5.50 6.60
N TRP A 179 -8.78 -6.13 6.29
CA TRP A 179 -8.88 -7.38 5.55
C TRP A 179 -9.49 -7.12 4.19
N VAL A 180 -9.02 -7.87 3.19
CA VAL A 180 -9.56 -7.81 1.82
C VAL A 180 -10.56 -8.94 1.64
N PHE A 181 -11.75 -8.63 1.17
CA PHE A 181 -12.73 -9.61 0.73
C PHE A 181 -12.39 -10.18 -0.67
N PRO A 182 -12.90 -11.37 -1.05
CA PRO A 182 -12.67 -11.93 -2.38
C PRO A 182 -13.06 -11.01 -3.56
N ASN A 183 -14.04 -10.12 -3.35
CA ASN A 183 -14.49 -9.11 -4.31
C ASN A 183 -13.60 -7.84 -4.37
N GLY A 184 -12.57 -7.73 -3.52
CA GLY A 184 -11.67 -6.59 -3.43
C GLY A 184 -12.10 -5.48 -2.45
N SER A 185 -13.26 -5.58 -1.80
CA SER A 185 -13.65 -4.60 -0.77
C SER A 185 -12.88 -4.82 0.55
N LEU A 186 -12.68 -3.75 1.31
CA LEU A 186 -11.98 -3.77 2.60
C LEU A 186 -12.96 -3.83 3.77
N ILE A 187 -12.54 -4.49 4.85
CA ILE A 187 -13.25 -4.52 6.13
C ILE A 187 -12.25 -4.47 7.29
N SER A 188 -12.57 -3.75 8.37
CA SER A 188 -11.74 -3.73 9.57
C SER A 188 -12.01 -4.96 10.44
N THR A 189 -11.06 -5.35 11.28
CA THR A 189 -11.26 -6.44 12.26
C THR A 189 -12.47 -6.21 13.17
N ASN A 190 -12.73 -4.96 13.59
CA ASN A 190 -13.88 -4.61 14.44
C ASN A 190 -15.22 -4.86 13.75
N ASP A 191 -15.27 -4.72 12.42
CA ASP A 191 -16.49 -4.86 11.64
C ASP A 191 -16.71 -6.30 11.13
N LEU A 192 -15.71 -7.16 11.28
CA LEU A 192 -15.69 -8.53 10.80
C LEU A 192 -16.65 -9.42 11.61
N LYS A 193 -17.46 -10.22 10.92
CA LYS A 193 -18.49 -11.06 11.53
C LYS A 193 -18.19 -12.54 11.32
N VAL A 194 -18.69 -13.36 12.23
CA VAL A 194 -18.64 -14.82 12.07
C VAL A 194 -19.37 -15.21 10.79
N GLY A 195 -18.67 -15.94 9.92
CA GLY A 195 -19.15 -16.34 8.59
C GLY A 195 -18.65 -15.47 7.44
N ASP A 196 -17.99 -14.34 7.71
CA ASP A 196 -17.34 -13.54 6.68
C ASP A 196 -16.14 -14.30 6.09
N GLY A 197 -16.05 -14.35 4.76
CA GLY A 197 -14.95 -15.00 4.05
C GLY A 197 -13.92 -13.98 3.60
N ILE A 198 -12.72 -13.97 4.19
CA ILE A 198 -11.61 -13.11 3.74
C ILE A 198 -10.89 -13.69 2.51
N LYS A 199 -10.19 -12.83 1.75
CA LYS A 199 -9.43 -13.23 0.57
C LYS A 199 -8.31 -14.19 0.98
N VAL A 200 -8.35 -15.39 0.40
CA VAL A 200 -7.43 -16.47 0.78
C VAL A 200 -6.14 -16.41 -0.04
N PHE A 201 -5.01 -16.53 0.64
CA PHE A 201 -3.72 -16.79 0.03
C PHE A 201 -3.52 -18.30 -0.13
N ARG A 202 -3.61 -18.82 -1.36
CA ARG A 202 -3.47 -20.26 -1.65
C ARG A 202 -2.29 -20.50 -2.57
N THR A 203 -1.27 -21.19 -2.06
CA THR A 203 -0.15 -21.68 -2.86
C THR A 203 -0.06 -23.20 -2.86
N LYS A 204 0.63 -23.76 -3.86
CA LYS A 204 0.97 -25.17 -3.94
C LYS A 204 2.23 -25.38 -4.77
N LEU A 205 2.87 -26.53 -4.62
CA LEU A 205 3.92 -26.98 -5.54
C LEU A 205 3.31 -27.67 -6.74
N SER A 206 3.89 -27.43 -7.90
CA SER A 206 3.50 -28.09 -9.15
C SER A 206 3.97 -29.54 -9.19
N ASP A 207 3.11 -30.41 -9.71
CA ASP A 207 3.31 -31.84 -9.96
C ASP A 207 3.43 -32.17 -11.47
N TYR A 208 3.46 -31.15 -12.34
CA TYR A 208 3.60 -31.35 -13.78
C TYR A 208 5.02 -31.79 -14.14
N LYS A 209 5.18 -32.87 -14.92
CA LYS A 209 6.47 -33.53 -15.19
C LYS A 209 7.63 -32.57 -15.56
N GLN A 210 7.39 -31.58 -16.41
CA GLN A 210 8.43 -30.66 -16.90
C GLN A 210 8.72 -29.49 -15.95
N ILE A 211 7.81 -29.18 -15.03
CA ILE A 211 7.87 -28.02 -14.13
C ILE A 211 7.47 -28.42 -12.71
N THR A 212 7.89 -29.63 -12.31
CA THR A 212 7.64 -30.17 -10.97
C THR A 212 8.45 -29.37 -9.94
N GLY A 213 7.83 -29.10 -8.79
CA GLY A 213 8.45 -28.39 -7.67
C GLY A 213 8.43 -26.87 -7.80
N TYR A 214 7.87 -26.29 -8.86
CA TYR A 214 7.67 -24.85 -8.95
C TYR A 214 6.45 -24.43 -8.12
N GLU A 215 6.56 -23.29 -7.43
CA GLU A 215 5.46 -22.75 -6.65
C GLU A 215 4.40 -22.08 -7.55
N MET A 216 3.13 -22.32 -7.22
CA MET A 216 1.96 -21.79 -7.90
C MET A 216 1.05 -21.08 -6.90
N ILE A 217 0.40 -20.00 -7.35
CA ILE A 217 -0.61 -19.25 -6.61
C ILE A 217 -1.98 -19.37 -7.30
N CYS A 218 -3.05 -19.46 -6.52
CA CYS A 218 -4.42 -19.50 -7.05
C CYS A 218 -5.03 -18.09 -7.10
N GLU A 219 -5.34 -17.62 -8.30
CA GLU A 219 -6.05 -16.36 -8.56
C GLU A 219 -7.34 -16.64 -9.34
N LYS A 220 -8.49 -16.18 -8.83
CA LYS A 220 -9.79 -16.30 -9.52
C LYS A 220 -10.09 -17.75 -9.98
N GLY A 221 -9.71 -18.73 -9.16
CA GLY A 221 -9.86 -20.17 -9.44
C GLY A 221 -8.84 -20.77 -10.40
N LYS A 222 -7.85 -20.00 -10.86
CA LYS A 222 -6.80 -20.45 -11.79
C LYS A 222 -5.45 -20.48 -11.10
N TRP A 223 -4.73 -21.58 -11.28
CA TRP A 223 -3.36 -21.71 -10.79
C TRP A 223 -2.37 -21.08 -11.76
N GLN A 224 -1.53 -20.19 -11.26
CA GLN A 224 -0.48 -19.52 -12.01
C GLN A 224 0.88 -19.74 -11.34
N PHE A 225 1.93 -19.88 -12.14
CA PHE A 225 3.30 -20.01 -11.59
C PHE A 225 3.79 -18.68 -11.05
N ILE A 226 4.31 -18.68 -9.82
CA ILE A 226 4.69 -17.44 -9.13
C ILE A 226 5.86 -16.76 -9.84
N HIS A 227 6.91 -17.47 -10.25
CA HIS A 227 8.00 -16.87 -11.04
C HIS A 227 7.51 -16.16 -12.31
N ARG A 228 6.47 -16.68 -12.98
CA ARG A 228 5.88 -16.04 -14.16
C ARG A 228 5.07 -14.81 -13.77
N MET A 229 4.31 -14.90 -12.69
CA MET A 229 3.56 -13.80 -12.13
C MET A 229 4.50 -12.64 -11.76
N VAL A 230 5.58 -12.91 -11.03
CA VAL A 230 6.58 -11.92 -10.64
C VAL A 230 7.26 -11.31 -11.86
N ALA A 231 7.76 -12.13 -12.78
CA ALA A 231 8.51 -11.65 -13.93
C ALA A 231 7.68 -10.80 -14.91
N ASN A 232 6.36 -11.04 -14.99
CA ASN A 232 5.47 -10.23 -15.83
C ASN A 232 4.97 -8.96 -15.10
N ARG A 233 4.77 -9.00 -13.78
CA ARG A 233 4.22 -7.86 -13.01
C ARG A 233 5.30 -6.91 -12.48
N TYR A 234 6.54 -7.35 -12.30
CA TYR A 234 7.65 -6.47 -11.91
C TYR A 234 8.26 -5.74 -13.11
N HIS A 235 8.18 -4.40 -13.11
CA HIS A 235 8.51 -3.55 -14.27
C HIS A 235 9.90 -3.77 -14.87
N LYS A 236 10.93 -4.03 -14.03
CA LYS A 236 12.29 -4.24 -14.56
C LYS A 236 12.38 -5.55 -15.34
N LEU A 237 11.74 -6.61 -14.85
CA LEU A 237 11.74 -7.92 -15.51
C LEU A 237 10.83 -7.92 -16.75
N SER A 238 9.68 -7.24 -16.69
CA SER A 238 8.80 -7.15 -17.86
C SER A 238 9.46 -6.43 -19.04
N LYS A 239 10.34 -5.45 -18.77
CA LYS A 239 11.18 -4.81 -19.79
C LYS A 239 12.24 -5.75 -20.37
N GLN A 240 12.95 -6.50 -19.52
CA GLN A 240 13.96 -7.46 -19.99
C GLN A 240 13.38 -8.45 -21.00
N LYS A 241 12.11 -8.87 -20.83
CA LYS A 241 11.43 -9.74 -21.79
C LYS A 241 11.45 -9.20 -23.23
N SER A 242 11.32 -7.88 -23.41
CA SER A 242 11.35 -7.25 -24.74
C SER A 242 12.75 -7.14 -25.34
N GLU A 243 13.78 -7.27 -24.51
CA GLU A 243 15.19 -7.19 -24.91
C GLU A 243 15.75 -8.58 -25.29
N VAL A 244 15.09 -9.66 -24.89
CA VAL A 244 15.49 -11.03 -25.24
C VAL A 244 15.15 -11.34 -26.69
N SER A 245 16.17 -11.73 -27.46
CA SER A 245 15.98 -12.25 -28.82
C SER A 245 15.40 -13.67 -28.80
N GLY A 246 14.31 -13.91 -29.53
CA GLY A 246 13.72 -15.24 -29.71
C GLY A 246 12.70 -15.64 -28.63
N SER A 247 12.60 -16.94 -28.32
CA SER A 247 11.70 -17.43 -27.29
C SER A 247 12.30 -17.19 -25.90
N GLY A 248 11.74 -16.22 -25.18
CA GLY A 248 12.16 -15.87 -23.83
C GLY A 248 11.66 -16.87 -22.79
N VAL A 249 12.55 -17.28 -21.89
CA VAL A 249 12.29 -18.15 -20.73
C VAL A 249 12.74 -17.42 -19.47
N ILE A 250 12.02 -17.64 -18.37
CA ILE A 250 12.39 -17.13 -17.05
C ILE A 250 13.27 -18.18 -16.36
N HIS A 251 14.43 -17.75 -15.89
CA HIS A 251 15.38 -18.57 -15.13
C HIS A 251 15.51 -18.03 -13.70
N HIS A 252 15.62 -18.95 -12.73
CA HIS A 252 16.01 -18.66 -11.35
C HIS A 252 17.53 -18.67 -11.24
N ALA A 253 18.18 -17.51 -11.10
CA ALA A 253 19.64 -17.37 -11.10
C ALA A 253 20.31 -18.28 -10.06
N SER A 254 19.67 -18.46 -8.90
CA SER A 254 20.07 -19.39 -7.83
C SER A 254 19.89 -20.88 -8.15
N PHE A 255 19.19 -21.23 -9.22
CA PHE A 255 18.66 -22.57 -9.53
C PHE A 255 17.64 -23.10 -8.49
N ASP A 256 17.27 -22.30 -7.48
CA ASP A 256 16.21 -22.62 -6.54
C ASP A 256 14.85 -22.22 -7.12
N LYS A 257 14.01 -23.22 -7.38
CA LYS A 257 12.66 -23.04 -7.96
C LYS A 257 11.71 -22.30 -7.03
N LEU A 258 12.02 -22.25 -5.73
CA LEU A 258 11.20 -21.60 -4.71
C LEU A 258 11.57 -20.12 -4.52
N ASN A 259 12.75 -19.69 -4.98
CA ASN A 259 13.18 -18.30 -4.90
C ASN A 259 12.59 -17.46 -6.04
N ASN A 260 11.32 -17.07 -5.88
CA ASN A 260 10.62 -16.20 -6.80
C ASN A 260 10.90 -14.71 -6.60
N SER A 261 11.94 -14.32 -5.84
CA SER A 261 12.30 -12.92 -5.65
C SER A 261 12.61 -12.26 -7.00
N PRO A 262 12.15 -11.03 -7.29
CA PRO A 262 12.47 -10.34 -8.53
C PRO A 262 13.97 -10.23 -8.82
N ASP A 263 14.81 -10.18 -7.78
CA ASP A 263 16.26 -10.09 -7.89
C ASP A 263 16.92 -11.43 -8.31
N ASP A 264 16.24 -12.56 -8.13
CA ASP A 264 16.71 -13.89 -8.54
C ASP A 264 16.21 -14.31 -9.93
N LEU A 265 15.17 -13.66 -10.45
CA LEU A 265 14.59 -14.01 -11.74
C LEU A 265 15.26 -13.27 -12.89
N VAL A 266 15.51 -13.97 -13.99
CA VAL A 266 16.13 -13.41 -15.20
C VAL A 266 15.42 -13.91 -16.45
N TRP A 267 15.11 -13.00 -17.37
CA TRP A 267 14.69 -13.38 -18.72
C TRP A 267 15.91 -13.71 -19.59
N MET A 268 15.88 -14.85 -20.27
CA MET A 268 16.93 -15.26 -21.20
C MET A 268 16.35 -16.05 -22.38
N ASN A 269 17.12 -16.15 -23.45
CA ASN A 269 16.80 -16.98 -24.62
C ASN A 269 16.81 -18.47 -24.22
N SER A 270 15.85 -19.25 -24.72
CA SER A 270 15.81 -20.73 -24.57
C SER A 270 17.14 -21.45 -24.84
N ASN A 271 17.91 -21.03 -25.84
CA ASN A 271 19.22 -21.60 -26.16
C ASN A 271 20.27 -21.30 -25.09
N ASP A 272 20.28 -20.07 -24.57
CA ASP A 272 21.20 -19.68 -23.50
C ASP A 272 20.81 -20.34 -22.18
N HIS A 273 19.51 -20.46 -21.91
CA HIS A 273 18.99 -21.26 -20.81
C HIS A 273 19.48 -22.71 -20.88
N LEU A 274 19.34 -23.37 -22.04
CA LEU A 274 19.81 -24.74 -22.21
C LEU A 274 21.33 -24.86 -21.99
N ARG A 275 22.12 -23.93 -22.53
CA ARG A 275 23.57 -23.89 -22.34
C ARG A 275 23.96 -23.68 -20.88
N LEU A 276 23.23 -22.82 -20.17
CA LEU A 276 23.45 -22.55 -18.75
C LEU A 276 23.23 -23.80 -17.91
N HIS A 277 22.12 -24.52 -18.10
CA HIS A 277 21.85 -25.79 -17.44
C HIS A 277 22.86 -26.88 -17.81
N ALA A 278 23.26 -26.97 -19.08
CA ALA A 278 24.30 -27.91 -19.50
C ALA A 278 25.64 -27.64 -18.81
N LYS A 279 26.03 -26.36 -18.66
CA LYS A 279 27.25 -25.97 -17.95
C LYS A 279 27.16 -26.27 -16.45
N PHE A 280 26.05 -25.91 -15.81
CA PHE A 280 25.83 -26.16 -14.38
C PHE A 280 25.87 -27.66 -14.06
N ASN A 281 25.17 -28.47 -14.83
CA ASN A 281 25.23 -29.93 -14.70
C ASN A 281 26.67 -30.43 -14.88
N LYS A 282 27.41 -29.97 -15.90
CA LYS A 282 28.80 -30.40 -16.08
C LYS A 282 29.69 -30.11 -14.86
N GLU A 283 29.49 -28.99 -14.17
CA GLU A 283 30.24 -28.67 -12.95
C GLU A 283 29.83 -29.59 -11.78
N ILE A 284 28.54 -29.80 -11.53
CA ILE A 284 28.05 -30.73 -10.49
C ILE A 284 28.66 -32.12 -10.66
N TRP A 285 28.67 -32.63 -11.90
CA TRP A 285 29.19 -33.97 -12.17
C TRP A 285 30.71 -34.07 -11.99
N LYS A 286 31.47 -32.99 -12.21
CA LYS A 286 32.91 -32.97 -11.90
C LYS A 286 33.17 -32.98 -10.41
N ASP A 287 32.37 -32.27 -9.62
CA ASP A 287 32.54 -32.20 -8.17
C ASP A 287 32.13 -33.52 -7.51
N ALA A 288 31.04 -34.13 -7.99
CA ALA A 288 30.64 -35.47 -7.56
C ALA A 288 31.69 -36.56 -7.88
N ALA A 289 32.47 -36.38 -8.95
CA ALA A 289 33.56 -37.29 -9.30
C ALA A 289 34.85 -37.10 -8.45
N LYS A 290 34.94 -36.02 -7.67
CA LYS A 290 36.07 -35.72 -6.76
C LYS A 290 35.79 -36.08 -5.30
N ALA A 291 34.52 -36.25 -4.93
CA ALA A 291 34.07 -36.71 -3.62
C ALA A 291 34.12 -38.24 -3.53
#